data_AF-A0A2K8T4R6-F1
#
_entry.id   AF-A0A2K8T4R6-F1
#
_cell.length_a   1.000
_cell.length_b   1.000
_cell.length_c   1.000
_cell.angle_alpha   90.00
_cell.angle_beta   90.00
_cell.angle_gamma   90.00
#
_symmetry.space_group_name_H-M   'P 1'
#
loop_
_entity.id
_entity.type
_entity.pdbx_description
1 polymer ?
#
loop_
_entity_poly.entity_id
_entity_poly.type
_entity_poly.pdbx_seq_one_letter_code
_entity_poly.pdbx_strand_id
1 'polypeptide(L)'
;MDLSNFTTLQNLEAAFGGESMANRKYLFFADVARQLGFIDLAKLFKETADQETEHAFAHFKLLHPELVVEDSAALTDEQKREIISRCLSLAIEGETYEYTTMYPEFAADAQRDRDNPAAEEFLKQVKESTEHADTFREAAHRFGLLKFIENYHADRYAEALEVLNGGQTASRVAGEDAKTRKWICKKCSMIYDPVAGDPDSGIAPGTPFEEIPDDWECPICGANKKTFKPFEEKVAA
;
A
#
# COMPACT_ATOMS: atom_id res chain seq x y z
N MET A 1 -13.63 5.50 0.42
CA MET A 1 -13.82 6.10 -0.92
C MET A 1 -13.84 4.96 -1.92
N ASP A 2 -14.71 5.03 -2.93
CA ASP A 2 -14.75 3.99 -3.97
C ASP A 2 -13.72 4.33 -5.07
N LEU A 3 -12.55 3.71 -4.98
CA LEU A 3 -11.44 3.86 -5.92
C LEU A 3 -11.68 3.13 -7.25
N SER A 4 -12.79 2.40 -7.42
CA SER A 4 -13.19 1.87 -8.73
C SER A 4 -13.69 2.97 -9.68
N ASN A 5 -13.98 4.17 -9.14
CA ASN A 5 -14.27 5.36 -9.92
C ASN A 5 -12.99 5.93 -10.53
N PHE A 6 -12.64 5.40 -11.71
CA PHE A 6 -11.44 5.73 -12.47
C PHE A 6 -11.15 7.23 -12.57
N THR A 7 -12.15 8.06 -12.86
CA THR A 7 -11.99 9.53 -12.95
C THR A 7 -11.56 10.15 -11.62
N THR A 8 -12.12 9.69 -10.50
CA THR A 8 -11.77 10.23 -9.16
C THR A 8 -10.35 9.84 -8.78
N LEU A 9 -9.92 8.61 -9.09
CA LEU A 9 -8.55 8.16 -8.88
C LEU A 9 -7.56 9.03 -9.63
N GLN A 10 -7.76 9.22 -10.95
CA GLN A 10 -6.92 10.07 -11.77
C GLN A 10 -6.86 11.53 -11.29
N ASN A 11 -8.00 12.07 -10.84
CA ASN A 11 -8.05 13.42 -10.29
C ASN A 11 -7.23 13.55 -9.00
N LEU A 12 -7.25 12.53 -8.13
CA LEU A 12 -6.46 12.53 -6.90
C LEU A 12 -4.97 12.38 -7.17
N GLU A 13 -4.57 11.53 -8.11
CA GLU A 13 -3.17 11.41 -8.56
C GLU A 13 -2.66 12.73 -9.17
N ALA A 14 -3.47 13.35 -10.03
CA ALA A 14 -3.16 14.65 -10.62
C ALA A 14 -3.06 15.76 -9.57
N ALA A 15 -3.95 15.76 -8.56
CA ALA A 15 -3.89 16.70 -7.45
C ALA A 15 -2.62 16.49 -6.61
N PHE A 16 -2.31 15.24 -6.23
CA PHE A 16 -1.09 14.91 -5.50
C PHE A 16 0.18 15.36 -6.25
N GLY A 17 0.26 15.10 -7.56
CA GLY A 17 1.35 15.57 -8.41
C GLY A 17 1.41 17.11 -8.50
N GLY A 18 0.25 17.76 -8.64
CA GLY A 18 0.10 19.21 -8.67
C GLY A 18 0.64 19.90 -7.41
N GLU A 19 0.19 19.43 -6.24
CA GLU A 19 0.61 19.96 -4.95
C GLU A 19 2.09 19.69 -4.66
N SER A 20 2.59 18.51 -5.06
CA SER A 20 4.02 18.19 -4.97
C SER A 20 4.89 19.14 -5.79
N MET A 21 4.48 19.45 -7.02
CA MET A 21 5.17 20.45 -7.86
C MET A 21 5.07 21.86 -7.28
N ALA A 22 3.91 22.26 -6.75
CA ALA A 22 3.70 23.57 -6.12
C ALA A 22 4.64 23.74 -4.92
N ASN A 23 4.68 22.75 -4.03
CA ASN A 23 5.59 22.71 -2.89
C ASN A 23 7.06 22.89 -3.31
N ARG A 24 7.56 22.09 -4.27
CA ARG A 24 8.97 22.20 -4.72
C ARG A 24 9.29 23.57 -5.31
N LYS A 25 8.37 24.16 -6.09
CA LYS A 25 8.52 25.53 -6.63
C LYS A 25 8.59 26.58 -5.53
N TYR A 26 7.69 26.53 -4.55
CA TYR A 26 7.65 27.54 -3.49
C TYR A 26 8.86 27.47 -2.56
N LEU A 27 9.42 26.29 -2.31
CA LEU A 27 10.71 26.16 -1.60
C LEU A 27 11.84 26.83 -2.39
N PHE A 28 11.88 26.64 -3.70
CA PHE A 28 12.86 27.29 -4.56
C PHE A 28 12.67 28.82 -4.59
N PHE A 29 11.43 29.30 -4.70
CA PHE A 29 11.11 30.73 -4.66
C PHE A 29 11.47 31.37 -3.32
N ALA A 30 11.27 30.65 -2.21
CA ALA A 30 11.69 31.10 -0.89
C ALA A 30 13.21 31.32 -0.83
N ASP A 31 14.00 30.40 -1.43
CA ASP A 31 15.44 30.55 -1.49
C ASP A 31 15.87 31.74 -2.35
N VAL A 32 15.30 31.88 -3.55
CA VAL A 32 15.54 33.04 -4.44
C VAL A 32 15.20 34.35 -3.73
N ALA A 33 14.02 34.44 -3.11
CA ALA A 33 13.59 35.64 -2.38
C ALA A 33 14.55 35.99 -1.23
N ARG A 34 15.07 34.98 -0.51
CA ARG A 34 16.05 35.16 0.55
C ARG A 34 17.38 35.70 0.02
N GLN A 35 17.90 35.12 -1.06
CA GLN A 35 19.14 35.56 -1.69
C GLN A 35 19.06 37.02 -2.19
N LEU A 36 17.86 37.45 -2.61
CA LEU A 36 17.59 38.81 -3.06
C LEU A 36 17.23 39.79 -1.92
N GLY A 37 17.21 39.35 -0.66
CA GLY A 37 16.94 40.18 0.51
C GLY A 37 15.45 40.42 0.81
N PHE A 38 14.53 39.77 0.10
CA PHE A 38 13.09 39.83 0.35
C PHE A 38 12.67 38.82 1.44
N ILE A 39 13.11 39.06 2.68
CA ILE A 39 12.99 38.09 3.78
C ILE A 39 11.54 37.72 4.10
N ASP A 40 10.64 38.70 4.17
CA ASP A 40 9.22 38.43 4.47
C ASP A 40 8.53 37.62 3.37
N LEU A 41 8.89 37.88 2.11
CA LEU A 41 8.38 37.11 0.97
C LEU A 41 8.94 35.69 0.94
N ALA A 42 10.22 35.52 1.30
CA ALA A 42 10.81 34.20 1.46
C ALA A 42 10.09 33.37 2.53
N LYS A 43 9.73 34.00 3.65
CA LYS A 43 8.95 33.37 4.71
C LYS A 43 7.56 32.97 4.22
N LEU A 44 6.86 33.86 3.51
CA LEU A 44 5.55 33.56 2.93
C LEU A 44 5.61 32.34 2.00
N PHE A 45 6.57 32.31 1.05
CA PHE A 45 6.72 31.16 0.15
C PHE A 45 6.99 29.85 0.92
N LYS A 46 7.82 29.90 1.96
CA LYS A 46 8.10 28.72 2.78
C LYS A 46 6.86 28.22 3.52
N GLU A 47 6.09 29.13 4.13
CA GLU A 47 4.83 28.78 4.81
C GLU A 47 3.79 28.21 3.84
N THR A 48 3.66 28.78 2.63
CA THR A 48 2.78 28.23 1.60
C THR A 48 3.26 26.86 1.13
N ALA A 49 4.57 26.63 0.96
CA ALA A 49 5.10 25.31 0.64
C ALA A 49 4.71 24.27 1.70
N ASP A 50 4.77 24.64 2.98
CA ASP A 50 4.37 23.75 4.08
C ASP A 50 2.87 23.40 3.99
N GLN A 51 2.01 24.34 3.59
CA GLN A 51 0.59 24.07 3.33
C GLN A 51 0.37 23.11 2.15
N GLU A 52 1.09 23.26 1.04
CA GLU A 52 0.97 22.33 -0.10
C GLU A 52 1.45 20.92 0.25
N THR A 53 2.33 20.77 1.25
CA THR A 53 2.68 19.45 1.79
C THR A 53 1.47 18.78 2.46
N GLU A 54 0.71 19.54 3.26
CA GLU A 54 -0.50 19.02 3.91
C GLU A 54 -1.60 18.69 2.88
N HIS A 55 -1.76 19.50 1.83
CA HIS A 55 -2.68 19.19 0.73
C HIS A 55 -2.28 17.90 -0.01
N ALA A 56 -1.00 17.77 -0.39
CA ALA A 56 -0.48 16.57 -1.02
C ALA A 56 -0.73 15.33 -0.13
N PHE A 57 -0.44 15.42 1.17
CA PHE A 57 -0.70 14.33 2.11
C PHE A 57 -2.18 14.02 2.27
N ALA A 58 -3.07 15.01 2.25
CA ALA A 58 -4.52 14.76 2.28
C ALA A 58 -4.97 13.93 1.06
N HIS A 59 -4.50 14.25 -0.14
CA HIS A 59 -4.77 13.48 -1.35
C HIS A 59 -4.14 12.08 -1.30
N PHE A 60 -2.90 11.97 -0.86
CA PHE A 60 -2.20 10.69 -0.77
C PHE A 60 -2.87 9.73 0.23
N LYS A 61 -3.41 10.24 1.34
CA LYS A 61 -4.21 9.44 2.30
C LYS A 61 -5.51 8.91 1.68
N LEU A 62 -6.08 9.61 0.71
CA LEU A 62 -7.27 9.13 -0.02
C LEU A 62 -6.91 8.06 -1.07
N LEU A 63 -5.73 8.18 -1.69
CA LEU A 63 -5.18 7.18 -2.60
C LEU A 63 -4.74 5.90 -1.88
N HIS A 64 -4.15 6.06 -0.69
CA HIS A 64 -3.56 4.98 0.11
C HIS A 64 -4.12 4.97 1.55
N PRO A 65 -5.43 4.74 1.73
CA PRO A 65 -6.03 4.72 3.06
C PRO A 65 -5.44 3.61 3.95
N GLU A 66 -4.91 2.54 3.36
CA GLU A 66 -4.22 1.45 4.07
C GLU A 66 -2.94 1.88 4.80
N LEU A 67 -2.37 3.04 4.44
CA LEU A 67 -1.16 3.58 5.07
C LEU A 67 -1.45 4.52 6.24
N VAL A 68 -2.71 4.88 6.47
CA VAL A 68 -3.09 5.85 7.49
C VAL A 68 -2.99 5.22 8.89
N VAL A 69 -2.09 5.76 9.71
CA VAL A 69 -1.91 5.38 11.11
C VAL A 69 -2.51 6.45 12.01
N GLU A 70 -3.70 6.19 12.56
CA GLU A 70 -4.35 7.11 13.52
C GLU A 70 -3.78 6.94 14.94
N ASP A 71 -3.66 5.70 15.40
CA ASP A 71 -3.04 5.35 16.68
C ASP A 71 -2.08 4.17 16.52
N SER A 72 -0.78 4.48 16.49
CA SER A 72 0.27 3.47 16.39
C SER A 72 0.33 2.51 17.59
N ALA A 73 -0.20 2.90 18.76
CA ALA A 73 -0.23 2.05 19.96
C ALA A 73 -1.32 0.98 19.87
N ALA A 74 -2.40 1.25 19.13
CA ALA A 74 -3.47 0.29 18.86
C ALA A 74 -3.09 -0.78 17.82
N LEU A 75 -2.03 -0.56 17.04
CA LEU A 75 -1.58 -1.50 16.02
C LEU A 75 -0.75 -2.65 16.62
N THR A 76 -1.07 -3.86 16.18
CA THR A 76 -0.21 -5.02 16.41
C THR A 76 1.09 -4.90 15.61
N ASP A 77 2.13 -5.62 16.04
CA ASP A 77 3.41 -5.63 15.30
C ASP A 77 3.26 -6.16 13.88
N GLU A 78 2.29 -7.04 13.63
CA GLU A 78 1.99 -7.53 12.28
C GLU A 78 1.41 -6.44 11.40
N GLN A 79 0.42 -5.69 11.89
CA GLN A 79 -0.16 -4.56 11.15
C GLN A 79 0.87 -3.47 10.87
N LYS A 80 1.77 -3.20 11.83
CA LYS A 80 2.89 -2.26 11.62
C LYS A 80 3.80 -2.75 10.51
N ARG A 81 4.11 -4.05 10.47
CA ARG A 81 4.90 -4.67 9.39
C ARG A 81 4.20 -4.62 8.04
N GLU A 82 2.90 -4.88 7.98
CA GLU A 82 2.10 -4.77 6.75
C GLU A 82 2.17 -3.35 6.18
N ILE A 83 1.90 -2.33 7.01
CA ILE A 83 1.90 -0.92 6.59
C ILE A 83 3.29 -0.48 6.10
N ILE A 84 4.35 -0.73 6.88
CA ILE A 84 5.70 -0.29 6.49
C ILE A 84 6.20 -1.06 5.26
N SER A 85 5.79 -2.33 5.09
CA SER A 85 6.09 -3.10 3.88
C SER A 85 5.41 -2.50 2.67
N ARG A 86 4.16 -2.02 2.80
CA ARG A 86 3.47 -1.35 1.69
C ARG A 86 4.13 -0.03 1.30
N CYS A 87 4.57 0.77 2.27
CA CYS A 87 5.37 1.97 1.99
C CYS A 87 6.65 1.63 1.19
N LEU A 88 7.36 0.58 1.59
CA LEU A 88 8.58 0.16 0.92
C LEU A 88 8.32 -0.40 -0.48
N SER A 89 7.22 -1.13 -0.67
CA SER A 89 6.75 -1.60 -1.97
C SER A 89 6.47 -0.43 -2.92
N LEU A 90 5.75 0.60 -2.46
CA LEU A 90 5.48 1.80 -3.26
C LEU A 90 6.76 2.53 -3.68
N ALA A 91 7.76 2.62 -2.79
CA ALA A 91 9.05 3.20 -3.11
C ALA A 91 9.78 2.37 -4.19
N ILE A 92 9.84 1.04 -4.04
CA ILE A 92 10.46 0.14 -5.02
C ILE A 92 9.74 0.21 -6.38
N GLU A 93 8.40 0.27 -6.36
CA GLU A 93 7.56 0.41 -7.56
C GLU A 93 7.86 1.71 -8.31
N GLY A 94 7.92 2.84 -7.59
CA GLY A 94 8.26 4.15 -8.15
C GLY A 94 9.65 4.16 -8.79
N GLU A 95 10.67 3.79 -8.03
CA GLU A 95 12.05 3.72 -8.55
C GLU A 95 12.16 2.76 -9.75
N THR A 96 11.48 1.60 -9.67
CA THR A 96 11.45 0.65 -10.80
C THR A 96 10.84 1.24 -12.05
N TYR A 97 9.74 1.96 -11.95
CA TYR A 97 9.17 2.65 -13.10
C TYR A 97 10.14 3.70 -13.67
N GLU A 98 10.81 4.46 -12.79
CA GLU A 98 11.76 5.50 -13.18
C GLU A 98 12.95 4.95 -13.97
N TYR A 99 13.67 3.94 -13.46
CA TYR A 99 14.87 3.43 -14.16
C TYR A 99 14.57 2.44 -15.29
N THR A 100 13.39 1.81 -15.35
CA THR A 100 13.06 0.85 -16.42
C THR A 100 12.28 1.47 -17.57
N THR A 101 11.52 2.53 -17.33
CA THR A 101 10.54 3.07 -18.28
C THR A 101 10.70 4.58 -18.46
N MET A 102 10.45 5.37 -17.42
CA MET A 102 10.32 6.84 -17.55
C MET A 102 11.61 7.52 -18.02
N TYR A 103 12.72 7.39 -17.28
CA TYR A 103 13.96 8.06 -17.66
C TYR A 103 14.60 7.49 -18.93
N PRO A 104 14.55 6.16 -19.21
CA PRO A 104 14.98 5.64 -20.50
C PRO A 104 14.21 6.24 -21.69
N GLU A 105 12.88 6.35 -21.59
CA GLU A 105 12.06 6.97 -22.64
C GLU A 105 12.38 8.46 -22.78
N PHE A 106 12.50 9.20 -21.68
CA PHE A 106 12.85 10.63 -21.72
C PHE A 106 14.25 10.88 -22.28
N ALA A 107 15.23 10.02 -21.96
CA ALA A 107 16.56 10.09 -22.53
C ALA A 107 16.54 9.85 -24.05
N ALA A 108 15.77 8.87 -24.52
CA ALA A 108 15.61 8.59 -25.95
C ALA A 108 14.94 9.76 -26.69
N ASP A 109 13.91 10.36 -26.08
CA ASP A 109 13.23 11.54 -26.59
C ASP A 109 14.18 12.75 -26.66
N ALA A 110 14.93 13.05 -25.59
CA ALA A 110 15.90 14.13 -25.57
C ALA A 110 17.03 13.94 -26.61
N GLN A 111 17.49 12.70 -26.81
CA GLN A 111 18.45 12.38 -27.88
C GLN A 111 17.87 12.63 -29.27
N ARG A 112 16.61 12.26 -29.51
CA ARG A 112 15.90 12.52 -30.78
C ARG A 112 15.79 14.02 -31.04
N ASP A 113 15.55 14.80 -29.99
CA ASP A 113 15.44 16.26 -30.06
C ASP A 113 16.80 16.98 -30.05
N ARG A 114 17.90 16.22 -29.93
CA ARG A 114 19.29 16.69 -29.86
C ARG A 114 19.60 17.57 -28.65
N ASP A 115 18.88 17.37 -27.55
CA ASP A 115 19.15 17.99 -26.25
C ASP A 115 20.07 17.10 -25.42
N ASN A 116 21.37 17.15 -25.71
CA ASN A 116 22.36 16.32 -25.04
C ASN A 116 22.41 16.55 -23.52
N PRO A 117 22.36 17.79 -22.99
CA PRO A 117 22.30 18.00 -21.54
C PRO A 117 21.12 17.32 -20.86
N ALA A 118 19.92 17.40 -21.45
CA ALA A 118 18.75 16.72 -20.88
C ALA A 118 18.89 15.19 -20.94
N ALA A 119 19.38 14.66 -22.07
CA ALA A 119 19.63 13.21 -22.20
C ALA A 119 20.65 12.70 -21.17
N GLU A 120 21.74 13.43 -20.94
CA GLU A 120 22.75 13.07 -19.94
C GLU A 120 22.18 13.10 -18.52
N GLU A 121 21.32 14.08 -18.21
CA GLU A 121 20.66 14.16 -16.90
C GLU A 121 19.72 12.97 -16.68
N PHE A 122 18.85 12.65 -17.64
CA PHE A 122 17.95 11.49 -17.52
C PHE A 122 18.72 10.17 -17.37
N LEU A 123 19.83 9.99 -18.09
CA LEU A 123 20.65 8.79 -17.94
C LEU A 123 21.35 8.70 -16.56
N LYS A 124 21.68 9.83 -15.93
CA LYS A 124 22.16 9.83 -14.53
C LYS A 124 21.04 9.42 -13.58
N GLN A 125 19.83 9.94 -13.79
CA GLN A 125 18.67 9.59 -12.97
C GLN A 125 18.29 8.10 -13.09
N VAL A 126 18.47 7.47 -14.26
CA VAL A 126 18.36 5.99 -14.39
C VAL A 126 19.29 5.29 -13.39
N LYS A 127 20.55 5.72 -13.31
CA LYS A 127 21.54 5.11 -12.42
C LYS A 127 21.19 5.32 -10.95
N GLU A 128 20.85 6.55 -10.57
CA GLU A 128 20.48 6.91 -9.20
C GLU A 128 19.23 6.15 -8.74
N SER A 129 18.19 6.11 -9.58
CA SER A 129 16.96 5.38 -9.29
C SER A 129 17.17 3.86 -9.18
N THR A 130 18.11 3.30 -9.97
CA THR A 130 18.52 1.89 -9.80
C THR A 130 19.14 1.66 -8.42
N GLU A 131 20.02 2.55 -7.97
CA GLU A 131 20.68 2.47 -6.66
C GLU A 131 19.67 2.63 -5.50
N HIS A 132 18.67 3.50 -5.65
CA HIS A 132 17.57 3.63 -4.68
C HIS A 132 16.73 2.36 -4.59
N ALA A 133 16.30 1.80 -5.73
CA ALA A 133 15.53 0.55 -5.76
C ALA A 133 16.27 -0.60 -5.07
N ASP A 134 17.57 -0.74 -5.32
CA ASP A 134 18.40 -1.75 -4.68
C ASP A 134 18.53 -1.51 -3.17
N THR A 135 18.75 -0.26 -2.75
CA THR A 135 18.78 0.12 -1.34
C THR A 135 17.48 -0.23 -0.62
N PHE A 136 16.33 0.02 -1.26
CA PHE A 136 15.03 -0.33 -0.69
C PHE A 136 14.80 -1.85 -0.63
N ARG A 137 15.22 -2.60 -1.65
CA ARG A 137 15.16 -4.08 -1.63
C ARG A 137 16.04 -4.67 -0.54
N GLU A 138 17.25 -4.14 -0.36
CA GLU A 138 18.14 -4.55 0.72
C GLU A 138 17.54 -4.24 2.10
N ALA A 139 16.90 -3.08 2.26
CA ALA A 139 16.16 -2.75 3.47
C ALA A 139 15.00 -3.74 3.70
N ALA A 140 14.23 -4.07 2.66
CA ALA A 140 13.14 -5.03 2.76
C ALA A 140 13.64 -6.41 3.24
N HIS A 141 14.77 -6.87 2.69
CA HIS A 141 15.41 -8.12 3.11
C HIS A 141 15.89 -8.04 4.56
N ARG A 142 16.65 -7.00 4.91
CA ARG A 142 17.24 -6.82 6.25
C ARG A 142 16.19 -6.74 7.36
N PHE A 143 15.05 -6.11 7.08
CA PHE A 143 13.96 -5.98 8.05
C PHE A 143 12.93 -7.12 7.98
N GLY A 144 13.15 -8.15 7.15
CA GLY A 144 12.25 -9.31 7.04
C GLY A 144 10.89 -8.97 6.42
N LEU A 145 10.83 -7.94 5.59
CA LEU A 145 9.60 -7.40 5.01
C LEU A 145 9.28 -7.98 3.62
N LEU A 146 10.23 -8.66 2.97
CA LEU A 146 10.05 -9.22 1.61
C LEU A 146 8.79 -10.10 1.51
N LYS A 147 8.54 -10.96 2.50
CA LYS A 147 7.35 -11.83 2.52
C LYS A 147 6.04 -11.04 2.43
N PHE A 148 5.97 -9.89 3.12
CA PHE A 148 4.77 -9.04 3.11
C PHE A 148 4.57 -8.38 1.75
N ILE A 149 5.66 -7.93 1.14
CA ILE A 149 5.67 -7.35 -0.21
C ILE A 149 5.22 -8.39 -1.25
N GLU A 150 5.83 -9.58 -1.22
CA GLU A 150 5.52 -10.68 -2.15
C GLU A 150 4.07 -11.15 -2.03
N ASN A 151 3.55 -11.29 -0.81
CA ASN A 151 2.14 -11.64 -0.57
C ASN A 151 1.20 -10.58 -1.15
N TYR A 152 1.50 -9.29 -0.95
CA TYR A 152 0.69 -8.21 -1.51
C TYR A 152 0.65 -8.26 -3.04
N HIS A 153 1.81 -8.45 -3.69
CA HIS A 153 1.87 -8.59 -5.15
C HIS A 153 1.11 -9.83 -5.62
N ALA A 154 1.28 -10.99 -4.97
CA ALA A 154 0.59 -12.21 -5.31
C ALA A 154 -0.94 -12.06 -5.23
N ASP A 155 -1.45 -11.42 -4.17
CA ASP A 155 -2.88 -11.14 -4.00
C ASP A 155 -3.42 -10.26 -5.13
N ARG A 156 -2.69 -9.21 -5.52
CA ARG A 156 -3.07 -8.33 -6.65
C ARG A 156 -3.04 -9.04 -7.99
N TYR A 157 -2.03 -9.89 -8.24
CA TYR A 157 -1.98 -10.70 -9.45
C TYR A 157 -3.15 -11.68 -9.52
N ALA A 158 -3.49 -12.34 -8.41
CA ALA A 158 -4.62 -13.24 -8.35
C ALA A 158 -5.94 -12.52 -8.69
N GLU A 159 -6.14 -11.30 -8.17
CA GLU A 159 -7.32 -10.49 -8.48
C GLU A 159 -7.35 -10.00 -9.93
N ALA A 160 -6.21 -9.51 -10.46
CA ALA A 160 -6.12 -9.11 -11.85
C ALA A 160 -6.41 -10.28 -12.80
N LEU A 161 -5.93 -11.48 -12.44
CA LEU A 161 -6.19 -12.70 -13.20
C LEU A 161 -7.67 -13.11 -13.14
N GLU A 162 -8.33 -12.95 -12.00
CA GLU A 162 -9.79 -13.16 -11.89
C GLU A 162 -10.58 -12.21 -12.79
N VAL A 163 -10.21 -10.93 -12.82
CA VAL A 163 -10.82 -9.94 -13.72
C VAL A 163 -10.59 -10.30 -15.20
N LEU A 164 -9.35 -10.65 -15.57
CA LEU A 164 -9.02 -11.05 -16.94
C LEU A 164 -9.76 -12.33 -17.38
N ASN A 165 -10.06 -13.22 -16.45
CA ASN A 165 -10.83 -14.44 -16.70
C ASN A 165 -12.36 -14.20 -16.73
N GLY A 166 -12.81 -12.95 -16.76
CA GLY A 166 -14.22 -12.59 -16.84
C GLY A 166 -14.95 -12.58 -15.50
N GLY A 167 -14.23 -12.72 -14.39
CA GLY A 167 -14.73 -12.44 -13.06
C GLY A 167 -14.91 -10.94 -12.83
N GLN A 168 -15.79 -10.55 -11.90
CA GLN A 168 -15.85 -9.19 -11.40
C GLN A 168 -14.87 -9.01 -10.24
N THR A 169 -14.39 -7.79 -9.99
CA THR A 169 -13.61 -7.46 -8.79
C THR A 169 -14.44 -7.81 -7.55
N ALA A 170 -14.02 -8.83 -6.79
CA ALA A 170 -14.75 -9.31 -5.64
C ALA A 170 -14.71 -8.28 -4.49
N SER A 171 -15.88 -7.95 -3.93
CA SER A 171 -15.92 -7.33 -2.61
C SER A 171 -15.66 -8.40 -1.56
N ARG A 172 -14.80 -8.10 -0.58
CA ARG A 172 -14.53 -8.97 0.56
C ARG A 172 -15.44 -8.53 1.70
N VAL A 173 -16.36 -9.41 2.12
CA VAL A 173 -17.25 -9.13 3.24
C VAL A 173 -17.23 -10.34 4.17
N ALA A 174 -17.01 -10.11 5.46
CA ALA A 174 -17.24 -11.15 6.46
C ALA A 174 -18.73 -11.45 6.54
N GLY A 175 -19.13 -12.72 6.44
CA GLY A 175 -20.54 -13.12 6.56
C GLY A 175 -21.14 -12.60 7.88
N GLU A 176 -22.31 -11.98 7.83
CA GLU A 176 -22.91 -11.32 9.01
C GLU A 176 -23.56 -12.31 10.00
N ASP A 177 -23.94 -13.50 9.52
CA ASP A 177 -24.59 -14.53 10.33
C ASP A 177 -23.56 -15.40 11.08
N ALA A 178 -23.60 -15.36 12.42
CA ALA A 178 -22.70 -16.11 13.29
C ALA A 178 -22.76 -17.64 13.07
N LYS A 179 -23.87 -18.18 12.56
CA LYS A 179 -24.03 -19.63 12.30
C LYS A 179 -23.36 -20.11 11.01
N THR A 180 -22.91 -19.18 10.16
CA THR A 180 -22.30 -19.49 8.86
C THR A 180 -21.00 -18.72 8.62
N ARG A 181 -20.71 -17.70 9.45
CA ARG A 181 -19.48 -16.94 9.41
C ARG A 181 -18.28 -17.83 9.73
N LYS A 182 -17.44 -18.04 8.72
CA LYS A 182 -16.19 -18.80 8.87
C LYS A 182 -15.11 -17.97 9.54
N TRP A 183 -14.12 -18.66 10.11
CA TRP A 183 -13.02 -18.06 10.84
C TRP A 183 -11.70 -18.66 10.39
N ILE A 184 -10.68 -17.84 10.16
CA ILE A 184 -9.37 -18.30 9.69
C ILE A 184 -8.31 -18.15 10.78
N CYS A 185 -7.54 -19.21 11.00
CA CYS A 185 -6.39 -19.22 11.88
C CYS A 185 -5.27 -18.36 11.30
N LYS A 186 -4.85 -17.29 12.00
CA LYS A 186 -3.76 -16.40 11.51
C LYS A 186 -2.38 -17.09 11.43
N LYS A 187 -2.19 -18.25 12.08
CA LYS A 187 -0.91 -18.97 12.12
C LYS A 187 -0.72 -19.94 10.95
N CYS A 188 -1.76 -20.69 10.59
CA CYS A 188 -1.67 -21.79 9.61
C CYS A 188 -2.74 -21.75 8.51
N SER A 189 -3.62 -20.75 8.54
CA SER A 189 -4.70 -20.56 7.56
C SER A 189 -5.78 -21.64 7.55
N MET A 190 -5.86 -22.50 8.57
CA MET A 190 -7.02 -23.39 8.77
C MET A 190 -8.29 -22.56 8.95
N ILE A 191 -9.35 -22.94 8.23
CA ILE A 191 -10.66 -22.29 8.31
C ILE A 191 -11.59 -23.15 9.17
N TYR A 192 -12.06 -22.57 10.28
CA TYR A 192 -13.20 -23.09 11.01
C TYR A 192 -14.49 -22.66 10.31
N ASP A 193 -15.29 -23.64 9.89
CA ASP A 193 -16.62 -23.44 9.33
C ASP A 193 -17.66 -23.89 10.37
N PRO A 194 -18.48 -22.99 10.93
CA PRO A 194 -19.53 -23.35 11.87
C PRO A 194 -20.47 -24.43 11.34
N VAL A 195 -20.71 -24.51 10.03
CA VAL A 195 -21.58 -25.55 9.43
C VAL A 195 -20.96 -26.94 9.58
N ALA A 196 -19.64 -27.03 9.46
CA ALA A 196 -18.90 -28.28 9.61
C ALA A 196 -18.56 -28.60 11.08
N GLY A 197 -18.33 -27.59 11.91
CA GLY A 197 -17.80 -27.74 13.25
C GLY A 197 -16.35 -28.25 13.26
N ASP A 198 -15.95 -28.87 14.38
CA ASP A 198 -14.68 -29.60 14.51
C ASP A 198 -14.90 -30.86 15.37
N PRO A 199 -15.57 -31.90 14.84
CA PRO A 199 -15.99 -33.07 15.62
C PRO A 199 -14.82 -33.85 16.21
N ASP A 200 -13.67 -33.86 15.54
CA ASP A 200 -12.46 -34.55 15.99
C ASP A 200 -11.89 -33.91 17.26
N SER A 201 -12.08 -32.61 17.45
CA SER A 201 -11.76 -31.87 18.69
C SER A 201 -12.97 -31.66 19.61
N GLY A 202 -14.10 -32.31 19.33
CA GLY A 202 -15.31 -32.28 20.17
C GLY A 202 -16.27 -31.12 19.93
N ILE A 203 -16.12 -30.35 18.84
CA ILE A 203 -17.03 -29.26 18.47
C ILE A 203 -18.05 -29.77 17.45
N ALA A 204 -19.32 -29.76 17.81
CA ALA A 204 -20.38 -30.28 16.94
C ALA A 204 -20.57 -29.43 15.67
N PRO A 205 -21.02 -30.03 14.55
CA PRO A 205 -21.48 -29.27 13.39
C PRO A 205 -22.62 -28.31 13.76
N GLY A 206 -22.58 -27.10 13.22
CA GLY A 206 -23.54 -26.03 13.50
C GLY A 206 -23.17 -25.11 14.67
N THR A 207 -22.04 -25.34 15.36
CA THR A 207 -21.59 -24.50 16.49
C THR A 207 -20.97 -23.19 15.98
N PRO A 208 -21.53 -22.01 16.30
CA PRO A 208 -20.89 -20.71 16.03
C PRO A 208 -19.51 -20.62 16.67
N PHE A 209 -18.58 -19.90 16.03
CA PHE A 209 -17.21 -19.78 16.56
C PHE A 209 -17.17 -19.15 17.95
N GLU A 210 -18.10 -18.25 18.24
CA GLU A 210 -18.24 -17.58 19.53
C GLU A 210 -18.57 -18.57 20.66
N GLU A 211 -19.30 -19.65 20.35
CA GLU A 211 -19.75 -20.67 21.31
C GLU A 211 -18.71 -21.78 21.56
N ILE A 212 -17.63 -21.82 20.78
CA ILE A 212 -16.52 -22.75 21.02
C ILE A 212 -15.87 -22.45 22.39
N PRO A 213 -15.45 -23.45 23.18
CA PRO A 213 -14.66 -23.22 24.40
C PRO A 213 -13.36 -22.42 24.16
N ASP A 214 -12.95 -21.59 25.11
CA ASP A 214 -11.76 -20.72 24.99
C ASP A 214 -10.42 -21.50 25.00
N ASP A 215 -10.45 -22.73 25.52
CA ASP A 215 -9.33 -23.67 25.55
C ASP A 215 -9.25 -24.55 24.28
N TRP A 216 -10.19 -24.40 23.34
CA TRP A 216 -10.07 -25.05 22.04
C TRP A 216 -8.85 -24.54 21.28
N GLU A 217 -8.12 -25.48 20.67
CA GLU A 217 -6.91 -25.23 19.89
C GLU A 217 -7.14 -25.61 18.43
N CYS A 218 -6.53 -24.86 17.52
CA CYS A 218 -6.57 -25.15 16.10
C CYS A 218 -6.07 -26.59 15.85
N PRO A 219 -6.88 -27.46 15.22
CA PRO A 219 -6.55 -28.88 15.04
C PRO A 219 -5.33 -29.10 14.13
N ILE A 220 -4.92 -28.09 13.37
CA ILE A 220 -3.78 -28.16 12.45
C ILE A 220 -2.47 -27.73 13.10
N CYS A 221 -2.47 -26.72 13.97
CA CYS A 221 -1.23 -26.08 14.42
C CYS A 221 -1.14 -25.78 15.92
N GLY A 222 -2.14 -26.20 16.71
CA GLY A 222 -2.21 -26.01 18.16
C GLY A 222 -2.34 -24.54 18.60
N ALA A 223 -2.71 -23.63 17.69
CA ALA A 223 -2.92 -22.23 18.04
C ALA A 223 -4.22 -22.05 18.83
N ASN A 224 -4.18 -21.28 19.91
CA ASN A 224 -5.37 -20.96 20.70
C ASN A 224 -6.46 -20.26 19.84
N LYS A 225 -7.75 -20.50 20.17
CA LYS A 225 -8.95 -19.88 19.59
C LYS A 225 -8.80 -18.38 19.29
N LYS A 226 -8.15 -17.60 20.16
CA LYS A 226 -7.93 -16.15 19.99
C LYS A 226 -7.07 -15.77 18.76
N THR A 227 -6.38 -16.74 18.17
CA THR A 227 -5.55 -16.56 16.97
C THR A 227 -6.40 -16.48 15.70
N PHE A 228 -7.69 -16.81 15.76
CA PHE A 228 -8.57 -16.74 14.60
C PHE A 228 -9.12 -15.33 14.39
N LYS A 229 -9.38 -15.00 13.13
CA LYS A 229 -10.18 -13.81 12.74
C LYS A 229 -11.35 -14.25 11.86
N PRO A 230 -12.41 -13.43 11.73
CA PRO A 230 -13.43 -13.66 10.71
C PRO A 230 -12.76 -13.89 9.35
N PHE A 231 -13.16 -14.95 8.69
CA PHE A 231 -12.76 -15.22 7.32
C PHE A 231 -13.65 -14.37 6.41
N GLU A 232 -13.03 -13.43 5.72
CA GLU A 232 -13.71 -12.60 4.72
C GLU A 232 -13.82 -13.41 3.44
N GLU A 233 -15.03 -13.87 3.14
CA GLU A 233 -15.30 -14.60 1.90
C GLU A 233 -15.53 -13.60 0.77
N LYS A 234 -15.16 -14.02 -0.44
CA LYS A 234 -15.53 -13.30 -1.65
C LYS A 234 -17.04 -13.38 -1.78
N VAL A 235 -17.75 -12.26 -1.65
CA VAL A 235 -19.16 -12.23 -2.00
C VAL A 235 -19.23 -11.97 -3.49
N ALA A 236 -19.66 -12.98 -4.25
CA ALA A 236 -20.08 -12.76 -5.63
C ALA A 236 -21.29 -11.81 -5.61
N ALA A 237 -21.20 -10.72 -6.36
CA ALA A 237 -22.36 -9.91 -6.69
C ALA A 237 -23.27 -10.66 -7.68
#